data_AF-A0A0S9KVV5-F1
#
_entry.id   AF-A0A0S9KVV5-F1
#
_cell.length_a   1.000
_cell.length_b   1.000
_cell.length_c   1.000
_cell.angle_alpha   90.00
_cell.angle_beta   90.00
_cell.angle_gamma   90.00
#
_symmetry.space_group_name_H-M   'P 1'
#
loop_
_entity.id
_entity.type
_entity.pdbx_description
1 polymer ?
#
loop_
_entity_poly.entity_id
_entity_poly.type
_entity_poly.pdbx_seq_one_letter_code
_entity_poly.pdbx_strand_id
1 'polypeptide(L)'
;MLFFKQAAAVLALASAVVAPAASAAVVTLPTSALNASSGVYTPNGYYTNNIGQVAVMTGGGATPNIGGADGRNDDGYMALNLGFSFTFFGQTYTSLFLNNNGNVSFGSGISAYVPSGPTGADAPVISTFFGDVDTTGPASGVMHYSLSANQLVVTWDQVGYFDSKDDLRNSFQLVLRSNDYVLPEGEGQIGFFYGNMDWEQTDTSQTAAVGFGDGQGNAVVIAGSNTPGMNDVVDGQYIWFDPNLRPVEPQEPGEVPEPASLALVGLALAGLAANRRRTKA
;
A
#
# COMPACT_ATOMS: atom_id res chain seq x y z
N MET A 1 -38.86 -62.28 -43.15
CA MET A 1 -37.42 -62.00 -43.38
C MET A 1 -37.21 -60.53 -43.02
N LEU A 2 -36.57 -60.32 -41.87
CA LEU A 2 -36.17 -59.10 -41.14
C LEU A 2 -36.56 -57.69 -41.68
N PHE A 3 -37.36 -56.98 -40.88
CA PHE A 3 -37.51 -55.52 -40.89
C PHE A 3 -36.40 -54.89 -40.03
N PHE A 4 -35.64 -53.93 -40.56
CA PHE A 4 -34.81 -53.02 -39.76
C PHE A 4 -35.38 -51.61 -39.86
N LYS A 5 -35.89 -51.08 -38.73
CA LYS A 5 -36.25 -49.67 -38.55
C LYS A 5 -34.96 -48.88 -38.30
N GLN A 6 -34.71 -47.84 -39.10
CA GLN A 6 -33.71 -46.81 -38.78
C GLN A 6 -34.28 -45.91 -37.67
N ALA A 7 -33.55 -45.80 -36.56
CA ALA A 7 -33.78 -44.78 -35.53
C ALA A 7 -32.79 -43.63 -35.76
N ALA A 8 -33.31 -42.43 -36.05
CA ALA A 8 -32.51 -41.22 -36.10
C ALA A 8 -32.26 -40.72 -34.67
N ALA A 9 -31.00 -40.68 -34.25
CA ALA A 9 -30.60 -40.04 -33.00
C ALA A 9 -30.51 -38.52 -33.24
N VAL A 10 -31.37 -37.75 -32.57
CA VAL A 10 -31.27 -36.29 -32.52
C VAL A 10 -30.25 -35.94 -31.44
N LEU A 11 -29.08 -35.46 -31.85
CA LEU A 11 -28.06 -34.96 -30.94
C LEU A 11 -28.40 -33.50 -30.58
N ALA A 12 -28.93 -33.28 -29.38
CA ALA A 12 -29.12 -31.94 -28.84
C ALA A 12 -27.75 -31.37 -28.40
N LEU A 13 -27.20 -30.42 -29.16
CA LEU A 13 -26.09 -29.60 -28.67
C LEU A 13 -26.64 -28.63 -27.62
N ALA A 14 -26.32 -28.87 -26.36
CA ALA A 14 -26.46 -27.86 -25.31
C ALA A 14 -25.28 -26.89 -25.42
N SER A 15 -25.53 -25.71 -25.98
CA SER A 15 -24.59 -24.59 -25.91
C SER A 15 -24.54 -24.08 -24.48
N ALA A 16 -23.48 -24.39 -23.74
CA ALA A 16 -23.20 -23.73 -22.48
C ALA A 16 -22.89 -22.26 -22.77
N VAL A 17 -23.79 -21.36 -22.36
CA VAL A 17 -23.51 -19.92 -22.34
C VAL A 17 -22.51 -19.71 -21.20
N VAL A 18 -21.23 -19.61 -21.55
CA VAL A 18 -20.20 -19.12 -20.62
C VAL A 18 -20.49 -17.64 -20.40
N ALA A 19 -20.93 -17.28 -19.19
CA ALA A 19 -20.99 -15.88 -18.80
C ALA A 19 -19.57 -15.29 -18.92
N PRO A 20 -19.40 -14.10 -19.52
CA PRO A 20 -18.09 -13.47 -19.54
C PRO A 20 -17.63 -13.26 -18.10
N ALA A 21 -16.39 -13.66 -17.81
CA ALA A 21 -15.75 -13.32 -16.54
C ALA A 21 -15.83 -11.79 -16.36
N ALA A 22 -16.23 -11.33 -15.17
CA ALA A 22 -16.21 -9.91 -14.87
C ALA A 22 -14.78 -9.39 -15.11
N SER A 23 -14.63 -8.36 -15.96
CA SER A 23 -13.33 -7.74 -16.19
C SER A 23 -12.81 -7.20 -14.87
N ALA A 24 -11.56 -7.53 -14.55
CA ALA A 24 -10.87 -6.95 -13.41
C ALA A 24 -10.91 -5.42 -13.47
N ALA A 25 -11.14 -4.78 -12.32
CA ALA A 25 -11.26 -3.33 -12.21
C ALA A 25 -9.95 -2.73 -11.71
N VAL A 26 -9.32 -1.89 -12.54
CA VAL A 26 -8.18 -1.07 -12.14
C VAL A 26 -8.65 0.36 -11.92
N VAL A 27 -8.44 0.89 -10.72
CA VAL A 27 -8.67 2.29 -10.37
C VAL A 27 -7.32 3.01 -10.42
N THR A 28 -7.20 4.06 -11.23
CA THR A 28 -6.00 4.89 -11.28
C THR A 28 -6.22 6.18 -10.50
N LEU A 29 -5.43 6.37 -9.45
CA LEU A 29 -5.39 7.59 -8.66
C LEU A 29 -4.51 8.64 -9.36
N PRO A 30 -4.96 9.89 -9.51
CA PRO A 30 -4.15 10.92 -10.13
C PRO A 30 -2.94 11.25 -9.25
N THR A 31 -1.84 11.72 -9.85
CA THR A 31 -0.66 12.20 -9.10
C THR A 31 -1.01 13.38 -8.17
N SER A 32 -2.08 14.13 -8.45
CA SER A 32 -2.59 15.18 -7.57
C SER A 32 -3.17 14.67 -6.24
N ALA A 33 -3.28 13.35 -6.04
CA ALA A 33 -3.62 12.76 -4.74
C ALA A 33 -2.39 12.62 -3.82
N LEU A 34 -1.18 12.76 -4.36
CA LEU A 34 0.06 12.82 -3.59
C LEU A 34 0.23 14.20 -2.96
N ASN A 35 0.83 14.22 -1.78
CA ASN A 35 1.08 15.42 -1.00
C ASN A 35 2.58 15.59 -0.78
N ALA A 36 3.05 16.83 -0.80
CA ALA A 36 4.46 17.11 -0.54
C ALA A 36 4.82 16.80 0.93
N SER A 37 5.81 15.94 1.13
CA SER A 37 6.43 15.69 2.43
C SER A 37 7.54 16.73 2.62
N SER A 38 7.40 17.60 3.61
CA SER A 38 8.35 18.70 3.85
C SER A 38 9.74 18.23 4.36
N GLY A 39 9.96 16.92 4.45
CA GLY A 39 11.20 16.30 4.90
C GLY A 39 11.06 15.61 6.26
N VAL A 40 12.19 15.18 6.82
CA VAL A 40 12.23 14.51 8.12
C VAL A 40 12.14 15.56 9.23
N TYR A 41 11.33 15.31 10.27
CA TYR A 41 11.19 16.18 11.46
C TYR A 41 10.65 17.59 11.20
N THR A 42 10.12 17.85 10.01
CA THR A 42 9.43 19.08 9.67
C THR A 42 7.94 18.96 9.99
N PRO A 43 7.24 20.07 10.27
CA PRO A 43 5.78 20.05 10.29
C PRO A 43 5.25 19.48 8.97
N ASN A 44 4.37 18.47 9.05
CA ASN A 44 3.84 17.69 7.92
C ASN A 44 4.88 16.83 7.18
N GLY A 45 6.05 16.60 7.79
CA GLY A 45 7.04 15.64 7.36
C GLY A 45 6.71 14.23 7.86
N TYR A 46 6.50 13.28 6.95
CA TYR A 46 6.04 11.94 7.32
C TYR A 46 7.10 10.85 7.20
N TYR A 47 8.15 11.05 6.39
CA TYR A 47 9.29 10.13 6.39
C TYR A 47 10.08 10.32 7.69
N THR A 48 10.32 9.24 8.44
CA THR A 48 11.03 9.27 9.72
C THR A 48 12.22 8.33 9.71
N ASN A 49 13.31 8.70 10.39
CA ASN A 49 14.49 7.85 10.55
C ASN A 49 14.44 6.96 11.82
N ASN A 50 13.32 6.96 12.55
CA ASN A 50 13.07 5.99 13.61
C ASN A 50 12.39 4.75 13.02
N ILE A 51 13.19 3.90 12.38
CA ILE A 51 12.74 2.88 11.43
C ILE A 51 12.56 1.47 12.04
N GLY A 52 12.97 1.28 13.29
CA GLY A 52 12.82 0.01 14.01
C GLY A 52 13.98 -0.98 13.77
N GLN A 53 13.68 -2.27 13.89
CA GLN A 53 14.68 -3.33 13.81
C GLN A 53 14.94 -3.76 12.37
N VAL A 54 16.13 -4.31 12.10
CA VAL A 54 16.47 -4.88 10.79
C VAL A 54 15.53 -6.05 10.47
N ALA A 55 14.97 -6.05 9.26
CA ALA A 55 14.22 -7.18 8.73
C ALA A 55 15.19 -8.25 8.21
N VAL A 56 15.07 -9.48 8.71
CA VAL A 56 15.89 -10.61 8.25
C VAL A 56 15.02 -11.52 7.39
N MET A 57 15.29 -11.52 6.08
CA MET A 57 14.54 -12.34 5.13
C MET A 57 14.83 -13.81 5.35
N THR A 58 13.80 -14.65 5.37
CA THR A 58 13.91 -16.10 5.69
C THR A 58 13.41 -17.01 4.57
N GLY A 59 12.82 -16.42 3.53
CA GLY A 59 12.39 -17.09 2.29
C GLY A 59 12.70 -16.19 1.10
N GLY A 60 12.35 -16.63 -0.11
CA GLY A 60 12.82 -16.02 -1.35
C GLY A 60 13.74 -16.97 -2.11
N GLY A 61 14.13 -16.60 -3.34
CA GLY A 61 14.96 -17.45 -4.21
C GLY A 61 16.34 -17.79 -3.63
N ALA A 62 17.16 -18.53 -4.38
CA ALA A 62 18.52 -18.94 -3.97
C ALA A 62 19.55 -17.78 -4.03
N THR A 63 19.15 -16.59 -3.58
CA THR A 63 19.92 -15.35 -3.64
C THR A 63 20.84 -15.20 -2.42
N PRO A 64 21.88 -14.37 -2.50
CA PRO A 64 22.84 -14.21 -1.41
C PRO A 64 22.18 -13.73 -0.11
N ASN A 65 22.71 -14.22 1.01
CA ASN A 65 22.48 -13.68 2.36
C ASN A 65 21.06 -13.80 2.96
N ILE A 66 20.16 -14.62 2.38
CA ILE A 66 18.91 -15.00 3.06
C ILE A 66 19.23 -15.64 4.43
N GLY A 67 18.60 -15.11 5.48
CA GLY A 67 18.84 -15.48 6.88
C GLY A 67 20.01 -14.76 7.55
N GLY A 68 20.69 -13.85 6.84
CA GLY A 68 21.76 -13.02 7.39
C GLY A 68 21.25 -12.04 8.44
N ALA A 69 21.91 -12.01 9.61
CA ALA A 69 21.48 -11.14 10.72
C ALA A 69 21.65 -9.64 10.45
N ASP A 70 22.42 -9.27 9.42
CA ASP A 70 22.56 -7.91 8.92
C ASP A 70 21.42 -7.49 7.98
N GLY A 71 20.51 -8.41 7.62
CA GLY A 71 19.34 -8.15 6.78
C GLY A 71 19.63 -7.92 5.32
N ARG A 72 20.91 -7.97 4.91
CA ARG A 72 21.31 -7.76 3.51
C ARG A 72 20.85 -8.95 2.68
N ASN A 73 20.19 -8.67 1.56
CA ASN A 73 19.65 -9.64 0.62
C ASN A 73 19.20 -8.94 -0.68
N ASP A 74 18.77 -9.74 -1.65
CA ASP A 74 18.28 -9.31 -2.96
C ASP A 74 16.76 -9.59 -3.05
N ASP A 75 16.35 -10.82 -3.35
CA ASP A 75 14.93 -11.18 -3.52
C ASP A 75 14.24 -11.82 -2.29
N GLY A 76 14.68 -11.45 -1.09
CA GLY A 76 14.21 -12.08 0.13
C GLY A 76 12.83 -11.61 0.58
N TYR A 77 12.10 -12.52 1.23
CA TYR A 77 10.92 -12.18 2.02
C TYR A 77 10.95 -12.83 3.41
N MET A 78 10.16 -12.29 4.35
CA MET A 78 9.89 -12.92 5.65
C MET A 78 8.40 -12.86 6.00
N ALA A 79 7.89 -13.90 6.65
CA ALA A 79 6.57 -13.86 7.24
C ALA A 79 6.61 -13.07 8.56
N LEU A 80 5.64 -12.17 8.77
CA LEU A 80 5.48 -11.42 10.00
C LEU A 80 4.06 -11.61 10.54
N ASN A 81 3.95 -12.00 11.80
CA ASN A 81 2.67 -11.98 12.53
C ASN A 81 2.40 -10.55 13.02
N LEU A 82 1.24 -10.00 12.68
CA LEU A 82 0.90 -8.61 13.00
C LEU A 82 0.52 -8.44 14.47
N GLY A 83 0.00 -9.48 15.13
CA GLY A 83 -0.60 -9.34 16.47
C GLY A 83 -1.91 -8.54 16.49
N PHE A 84 -2.38 -8.03 15.35
CA PHE A 84 -3.66 -7.36 15.16
C PHE A 84 -4.35 -7.81 13.87
N SER A 85 -5.63 -7.49 13.74
CA SER A 85 -6.40 -7.73 12.52
C SER A 85 -6.27 -6.56 11.54
N PHE A 86 -6.02 -6.87 10.28
CA PHE A 86 -5.95 -5.92 9.16
C PHE A 86 -6.81 -6.42 8.01
N THR A 87 -7.80 -5.64 7.59
CA THR A 87 -8.69 -5.98 6.47
C THR A 87 -8.19 -5.34 5.19
N PHE A 88 -8.00 -6.15 4.15
CA PHE A 88 -7.52 -5.74 2.84
C PHE A 88 -8.30 -6.47 1.75
N PHE A 89 -8.85 -5.73 0.78
CA PHE A 89 -9.78 -6.26 -0.23
C PHE A 89 -10.90 -7.14 0.36
N GLY A 90 -11.46 -6.73 1.50
CA GLY A 90 -12.56 -7.43 2.17
C GLY A 90 -12.16 -8.67 2.99
N GLN A 91 -10.90 -9.09 2.93
CA GLN A 91 -10.38 -10.22 3.69
C GLN A 91 -9.57 -9.75 4.89
N THR A 92 -9.77 -10.39 6.05
CA THR A 92 -9.02 -10.07 7.27
C THR A 92 -7.79 -10.95 7.41
N TYR A 93 -6.64 -10.32 7.64
CA TYR A 93 -5.34 -10.94 7.85
C TYR A 93 -4.79 -10.61 9.23
N THR A 94 -4.04 -11.55 9.80
CA THR A 94 -3.29 -11.38 11.06
C THR A 94 -1.79 -11.56 10.85
N SER A 95 -1.36 -11.76 9.60
CA SER A 95 0.02 -11.91 9.19
C SER A 95 0.17 -11.48 7.74
N LEU A 96 1.37 -11.09 7.37
CA LEU A 96 1.76 -10.74 6.01
C LEU A 96 3.17 -11.23 5.72
N PHE A 97 3.62 -11.04 4.49
CA PHE A 97 4.99 -11.24 4.07
C PHE A 97 5.61 -9.89 3.71
N LEU A 98 6.71 -9.58 4.39
CA LEU A 98 7.57 -8.46 4.08
C LEU A 98 8.52 -8.86 2.95
N ASN A 99 8.71 -8.02 1.94
CA ASN A 99 9.58 -8.30 0.80
C ASN A 99 10.61 -7.19 0.60
N ASN A 100 11.87 -7.57 0.41
CA ASN A 100 12.98 -6.66 0.18
C ASN A 100 12.75 -5.73 -1.02
N ASN A 101 12.05 -6.22 -2.05
CA ASN A 101 11.74 -5.50 -3.28
C ASN A 101 10.70 -4.37 -3.13
N GLY A 102 10.38 -3.93 -1.92
CA GLY A 102 9.53 -2.73 -1.72
C GLY A 102 8.02 -3.00 -1.74
N ASN A 103 7.62 -4.24 -1.48
CA ASN A 103 6.22 -4.65 -1.37
C ASN A 103 5.95 -5.49 -0.12
N VAL A 104 4.68 -5.62 0.24
CA VAL A 104 4.19 -6.63 1.20
C VAL A 104 3.03 -7.40 0.60
N SER A 105 2.89 -8.66 0.98
CA SER A 105 1.86 -9.56 0.44
C SER A 105 1.12 -10.34 1.53
N PHE A 106 -0.06 -10.83 1.21
CA PHE A 106 -0.92 -11.55 2.15
C PHE A 106 -1.20 -12.98 1.69
N GLY A 107 -1.24 -13.92 2.63
CA GLY A 107 -1.47 -15.35 2.36
C GLY A 107 -0.24 -16.11 1.85
N SER A 108 0.57 -15.50 0.99
CA SER A 108 1.83 -16.07 0.48
C SER A 108 2.88 -15.00 0.22
N GLY A 109 4.17 -15.35 0.38
CA GLY A 109 5.27 -14.49 -0.03
C GLY A 109 5.41 -14.42 -1.55
N ILE A 110 5.84 -13.27 -2.06
CA ILE A 110 6.11 -13.04 -3.48
C ILE A 110 7.62 -13.19 -3.71
N SER A 111 8.03 -14.04 -4.65
CA SER A 111 9.43 -14.17 -5.11
C SER A 111 9.69 -13.47 -6.44
N ALA A 112 8.72 -12.71 -6.95
CA ALA A 112 8.90 -11.94 -8.17
C ALA A 112 9.87 -10.77 -7.92
N TYR A 113 10.78 -10.58 -8.87
CA TYR A 113 11.78 -9.51 -8.90
C TYR A 113 11.50 -8.49 -10.02
N VAL A 114 10.76 -8.90 -11.06
CA VAL A 114 10.22 -7.97 -12.06
C VAL A 114 8.91 -7.36 -11.52
N PRO A 115 8.79 -6.02 -11.47
CA PRO A 115 7.57 -5.34 -11.02
C PRO A 115 6.39 -5.55 -11.99
N SER A 116 5.72 -6.70 -11.89
CA SER A 116 4.42 -6.93 -12.53
C SER A 116 3.25 -6.57 -11.62
N GLY A 117 3.48 -6.42 -10.31
CA GLY A 117 2.48 -5.87 -9.38
C GLY A 117 2.28 -4.36 -9.60
N PRO A 118 1.22 -3.72 -9.06
CA PRO A 118 0.12 -4.36 -8.33
C PRO A 118 -0.78 -5.21 -9.25
N THR A 119 -0.88 -4.85 -10.53
CA THR A 119 -1.71 -5.54 -11.54
C THR A 119 -0.98 -6.74 -12.14
N GLY A 120 -1.12 -7.91 -11.53
CA GLY A 120 -0.48 -9.14 -12.02
C GLY A 120 0.29 -9.93 -10.95
N ALA A 121 0.20 -9.51 -9.68
CA ALA A 121 0.60 -10.35 -8.57
C ALA A 121 -0.37 -11.53 -8.40
N ASP A 122 0.14 -12.69 -7.98
CA ASP A 122 -0.65 -13.90 -7.71
C ASP A 122 -1.25 -13.93 -6.29
N ALA A 123 -1.01 -12.87 -5.51
CA ALA A 123 -1.49 -12.71 -4.15
C ALA A 123 -1.87 -11.24 -3.90
N PRO A 124 -2.75 -10.97 -2.90
CA PRO A 124 -3.00 -9.61 -2.47
C PRO A 124 -1.69 -8.94 -2.05
N VAL A 125 -1.42 -7.77 -2.63
CA VAL A 125 -0.14 -7.08 -2.52
C VAL A 125 -0.34 -5.58 -2.28
N ILE A 126 0.52 -5.01 -1.46
CA ILE A 126 0.73 -3.57 -1.31
C ILE A 126 2.14 -3.29 -1.83
N SER A 127 2.22 -2.57 -2.95
CA SER A 127 3.48 -2.10 -3.52
C SER A 127 3.66 -0.65 -3.12
N THR A 128 4.49 -0.39 -2.11
CA THR A 128 4.85 1.00 -1.74
C THR A 128 5.78 1.57 -2.80
N PHE A 129 6.79 0.81 -3.17
CA PHE A 129 7.60 1.04 -4.35
C PHE A 129 8.20 -0.29 -4.77
N PHE A 130 7.46 -1.08 -5.55
CA PHE A 130 7.96 -2.37 -6.03
C PHE A 130 8.96 -2.13 -7.15
N GLY A 131 10.24 -2.29 -6.82
CA GLY A 131 11.38 -2.29 -7.74
C GLY A 131 12.24 -3.55 -7.52
N ASP A 132 13.42 -3.57 -8.11
CA ASP A 132 14.39 -4.67 -7.95
C ASP A 132 15.46 -4.21 -6.95
N VAL A 133 15.12 -4.27 -5.66
CA VAL A 133 15.91 -3.72 -4.55
C VAL A 133 17.01 -4.71 -4.20
N ASP A 134 18.26 -4.24 -4.20
CA ASP A 134 19.39 -5.06 -3.78
C ASP A 134 20.15 -4.35 -2.64
N THR A 135 20.22 -5.04 -1.51
CA THR A 135 20.88 -4.55 -0.29
C THR A 135 22.23 -5.21 -0.04
N THR A 136 22.80 -5.95 -0.99
CA THR A 136 24.13 -6.56 -0.85
C THR A 136 25.28 -5.60 -1.16
N GLY A 137 25.00 -4.47 -1.81
CA GLY A 137 25.95 -3.35 -1.96
C GLY A 137 26.41 -2.80 -0.60
N PRO A 138 27.72 -2.61 -0.36
CA PRO A 138 28.24 -2.29 0.97
C PRO A 138 27.79 -0.92 1.50
N ALA A 139 27.46 0.02 0.62
CA ALA A 139 26.96 1.34 0.98
C ALA A 139 25.41 1.42 0.91
N SER A 140 24.75 0.38 0.38
CA SER A 140 23.30 0.21 0.47
C SER A 140 22.87 0.07 1.93
N GLY A 141 21.72 0.68 2.26
CA GLY A 141 21.00 0.40 3.49
C GLY A 141 20.29 -0.96 3.43
N VAL A 142 19.39 -1.20 4.38
CA VAL A 142 18.60 -2.45 4.44
C VAL A 142 17.14 -2.13 4.77
N MET A 143 16.29 -3.15 4.69
CA MET A 143 14.92 -3.06 5.12
C MET A 143 14.80 -3.16 6.66
N HIS A 144 13.97 -2.32 7.25
CA HIS A 144 13.64 -2.28 8.67
C HIS A 144 12.13 -2.39 8.90
N TYR A 145 11.73 -2.77 10.11
CA TYR A 145 10.35 -2.66 10.54
C TYR A 145 10.21 -2.33 12.04
N SER A 146 9.12 -1.65 12.37
CA SER A 146 8.67 -1.38 13.73
C SER A 146 7.24 -1.87 13.89
N LEU A 147 7.03 -2.82 14.79
CA LEU A 147 5.72 -3.42 15.05
C LEU A 147 5.27 -3.07 16.47
N SER A 148 4.10 -2.44 16.58
CA SER A 148 3.40 -2.17 17.83
C SER A 148 2.09 -2.97 17.91
N ALA A 149 1.31 -2.78 18.99
CA ALA A 149 0.06 -3.50 19.20
C ALA A 149 -1.01 -3.26 18.11
N ASN A 150 -0.93 -2.15 17.38
CA ASN A 150 -1.96 -1.74 16.42
C ASN A 150 -1.39 -1.06 15.15
N GLN A 151 -0.08 -1.02 14.99
CA GLN A 151 0.58 -0.40 13.85
C GLN A 151 1.85 -1.16 13.46
N LEU A 152 2.04 -1.34 12.16
CA LEU A 152 3.29 -1.74 11.54
C LEU A 152 3.83 -0.59 10.72
N VAL A 153 5.11 -0.28 10.88
CA VAL A 153 5.87 0.58 9.97
C VAL A 153 6.95 -0.28 9.33
N VAL A 154 7.03 -0.25 8.00
CA VAL A 154 8.06 -0.91 7.22
C VAL A 154 8.86 0.16 6.50
N THR A 155 10.19 0.07 6.53
CA THR A 155 11.05 1.09 5.95
C THR A 155 12.14 0.46 5.10
N TRP A 156 12.29 0.94 3.89
CA TRP A 156 13.46 0.71 3.05
C TRP A 156 14.26 2.01 3.09
N ASP A 157 15.31 2.06 3.92
CA ASP A 157 16.10 3.27 4.13
C ASP A 157 17.39 3.19 3.32
N GLN A 158 17.59 4.15 2.40
CA GLN A 158 18.80 4.24 1.57
C GLN A 158 19.15 2.94 0.83
N VAL A 159 18.15 2.22 0.33
CA VAL A 159 18.35 0.95 -0.36
C VAL A 159 18.82 1.18 -1.80
N GLY A 160 19.83 0.41 -2.20
CA GLY A 160 20.32 0.28 -3.57
C GLY A 160 19.42 -0.59 -4.43
N TYR A 161 19.92 -0.96 -5.59
CA TYR A 161 19.17 -1.64 -6.65
C TYR A 161 20.02 -2.70 -7.34
N PHE A 162 19.35 -3.56 -8.10
CA PHE A 162 19.91 -4.80 -8.59
C PHE A 162 21.31 -4.73 -9.23
N ASP A 163 22.01 -5.82 -8.87
CA ASP A 163 23.40 -6.25 -8.97
C ASP A 163 24.37 -5.49 -8.08
N SER A 164 23.96 -5.29 -6.81
CA SER A 164 24.72 -4.66 -5.73
C SER A 164 25.07 -3.19 -5.97
N LYS A 165 24.27 -2.48 -6.79
CA LYS A 165 24.49 -1.07 -7.09
C LYS A 165 23.95 -0.21 -5.95
N ASP A 166 24.78 0.72 -5.49
CA ASP A 166 24.49 1.57 -4.33
C ASP A 166 24.95 3.02 -4.52
N ASP A 167 25.19 3.42 -5.77
CA ASP A 167 25.51 4.78 -6.20
C ASP A 167 24.27 5.70 -6.23
N LEU A 168 23.10 5.12 -6.50
CA LEU A 168 21.78 5.74 -6.29
C LEU A 168 21.03 4.98 -5.20
N ARG A 169 20.20 5.67 -4.42
CA ARG A 169 19.47 5.05 -3.30
C ARG A 169 18.05 5.58 -3.20
N ASN A 170 17.16 4.73 -2.72
CA ASN A 170 15.79 5.09 -2.42
C ASN A 170 15.51 4.96 -0.93
N SER A 171 14.65 5.84 -0.43
CA SER A 171 14.17 5.83 0.95
C SER A 171 12.65 5.93 0.95
N PHE A 172 11.96 4.89 1.43
CA PHE A 172 10.49 4.88 1.47
C PHE A 172 9.93 4.05 2.63
N GLN A 173 8.71 4.38 3.06
CA GLN A 173 8.03 3.76 4.20
C GLN A 173 6.58 3.39 3.87
N LEU A 174 6.17 2.26 4.44
CA LEU A 174 4.80 1.80 4.53
C LEU A 174 4.34 1.89 5.99
N VAL A 175 3.17 2.46 6.22
CA VAL A 175 2.44 2.33 7.50
C VAL A 175 1.19 1.50 7.27
N LEU A 176 0.94 0.51 8.13
CA LEU A 176 -0.30 -0.25 8.23
C LEU A 176 -0.85 -0.16 9.65
N ARG A 177 -2.14 0.17 9.80
CA ARG A 177 -2.83 0.27 11.08
C ARG A 177 -3.93 -0.77 11.19
N SER A 178 -4.10 -1.32 12.39
CA SER A 178 -5.14 -2.31 12.67
C SER A 178 -6.54 -1.80 12.32
N ASN A 179 -7.49 -2.72 12.14
CA ASN A 179 -8.91 -2.38 11.92
C ASN A 179 -9.51 -1.51 13.03
N ASP A 180 -9.03 -1.65 14.26
CA ASP A 180 -9.53 -0.93 15.44
C ASP A 180 -8.72 0.35 15.74
N TYR A 181 -7.81 0.75 14.86
CA TYR A 181 -7.00 1.95 15.06
C TYR A 181 -7.87 3.20 14.88
N VAL A 182 -7.83 4.10 15.87
CA VAL A 182 -8.51 5.40 15.77
C VAL A 182 -7.68 6.31 14.87
N LEU A 183 -8.12 6.48 13.63
CA LEU A 183 -7.41 7.26 12.62
C LEU A 183 -7.45 8.76 12.98
N PRO A 184 -6.28 9.43 13.07
CA PRO A 184 -6.23 10.89 13.18
C PRO A 184 -6.88 11.54 11.96
N GLU A 185 -7.38 12.77 12.14
CA GLU A 185 -7.82 13.60 11.04
C GLU A 185 -6.67 13.84 10.05
N GLY A 186 -6.95 13.74 8.76
CA GLY A 186 -5.94 13.86 7.70
C GLY A 186 -5.04 12.65 7.51
N GLU A 187 -5.24 11.55 8.25
CA GLU A 187 -4.45 10.33 8.13
C GLU A 187 -5.30 9.09 7.80
N GLY A 188 -4.63 8.03 7.37
CA GLY A 188 -5.25 6.81 6.87
C GLY A 188 -4.85 5.54 7.62
N GLN A 189 -5.49 4.44 7.25
CA GLN A 189 -5.15 3.09 7.72
C GLN A 189 -3.85 2.59 7.08
N ILE A 190 -3.62 2.98 5.82
CA ILE A 190 -2.42 2.68 5.05
C ILE A 190 -1.76 4.00 4.66
N GLY A 191 -0.44 4.11 4.78
CA GLY A 191 0.30 5.29 4.35
C GLY A 191 1.55 4.93 3.57
N PHE A 192 1.81 5.64 2.48
CA PHE A 192 3.06 5.58 1.73
C PHE A 192 3.81 6.90 1.91
N PHE A 193 5.09 6.82 2.26
CA PHE A 193 5.94 7.98 2.51
C PHE A 193 7.27 7.80 1.79
N TYR A 194 7.70 8.83 1.09
CA TYR A 194 8.89 8.78 0.26
C TYR A 194 9.85 9.88 0.71
N GLY A 195 11.10 9.49 0.93
CA GLY A 195 12.25 10.38 1.09
C GLY A 195 12.83 10.70 -0.29
N ASN A 196 14.13 10.44 -0.47
CA ASN A 196 14.77 10.47 -1.79
C ASN A 196 14.39 9.22 -2.60
N MET A 197 14.10 9.41 -3.88
CA MET A 197 13.78 8.36 -4.84
C MET A 197 14.65 8.51 -6.09
N ASP A 198 15.94 8.22 -5.95
CA ASP A 198 16.97 8.47 -6.97
C ASP A 198 16.98 7.42 -8.10
N TRP A 199 16.26 6.29 -7.95
CA TRP A 199 16.24 5.22 -8.96
C TRP A 199 14.86 4.54 -9.13
N GLU A 200 14.64 3.99 -10.31
CA GLU A 200 13.58 3.00 -10.60
C GLU A 200 14.04 1.93 -11.61
N GLN A 201 15.07 2.26 -12.41
CA GLN A 201 15.56 1.42 -13.49
C GLN A 201 16.70 0.56 -12.99
N THR A 202 16.64 -0.70 -13.34
CA THR A 202 17.66 -1.71 -13.12
C THR A 202 17.99 -2.38 -14.45
N ASP A 203 18.93 -3.32 -14.44
CA ASP A 203 19.26 -4.08 -15.65
C ASP A 203 18.13 -5.05 -16.06
N THR A 204 17.16 -5.29 -15.17
CA THR A 204 16.06 -6.26 -15.31
C THR A 204 14.69 -5.58 -15.49
N SER A 205 14.53 -4.32 -15.04
CA SER A 205 13.29 -3.56 -15.09
C SER A 205 13.54 -2.09 -15.43
N GLN A 206 12.63 -1.47 -16.17
CA GLN A 206 12.66 -0.02 -16.47
C GLN A 206 11.57 0.76 -15.74
N THR A 207 10.84 0.11 -14.83
CA THR A 207 9.68 0.69 -14.16
C THR A 207 9.60 0.22 -12.72
N ALA A 208 9.00 1.04 -11.87
CA ALA A 208 8.55 0.64 -10.54
C ALA A 208 7.03 0.60 -10.46
N ALA A 209 6.50 -0.04 -9.43
CA ALA A 209 5.07 -0.16 -9.24
C ALA A 209 4.60 0.33 -7.88
N VAL A 210 3.49 1.08 -7.88
CA VAL A 210 2.95 1.73 -6.68
C VAL A 210 1.44 1.57 -6.62
N GLY A 211 0.96 0.96 -5.53
CA GLY A 211 -0.46 0.76 -5.28
C GLY A 211 -0.80 -0.59 -4.68
N PHE A 212 -2.00 -1.07 -5.00
CA PHE A 212 -2.65 -2.21 -4.37
C PHE A 212 -3.16 -3.17 -5.45
N GLY A 213 -3.00 -4.48 -5.21
CA GLY A 213 -3.57 -5.54 -6.05
C GLY A 213 -4.20 -6.63 -5.18
N ASP A 214 -5.27 -7.25 -5.65
CA ASP A 214 -6.01 -8.28 -4.90
C ASP A 214 -5.60 -9.74 -5.23
N GLY A 215 -4.62 -9.92 -6.12
CA GLY A 215 -4.21 -11.24 -6.62
C GLY A 215 -5.14 -11.83 -7.69
N GLN A 216 -6.22 -11.14 -8.06
CA GLN A 216 -7.26 -11.60 -9.00
C GLN A 216 -7.51 -10.58 -10.13
N GLY A 217 -6.65 -9.56 -10.20
CA GLY A 217 -6.61 -8.53 -11.23
C GLY A 217 -7.22 -7.19 -10.82
N ASN A 218 -7.97 -7.11 -9.72
CA ASN A 218 -8.45 -5.82 -9.24
C ASN A 218 -7.28 -5.05 -8.61
N ALA A 219 -7.19 -3.77 -8.91
CA ALA A 219 -6.09 -2.94 -8.44
C ALA A 219 -6.51 -1.50 -8.20
N VAL A 220 -5.77 -0.83 -7.32
CA VAL A 220 -5.80 0.63 -7.14
C VAL A 220 -4.36 1.10 -7.26
N VAL A 221 -4.05 1.85 -8.31
CA VAL A 221 -2.68 2.23 -8.68
C VAL A 221 -2.52 3.75 -8.71
N ILE A 222 -1.32 4.24 -8.42
CA ILE A 222 -0.99 5.65 -8.66
C ILE A 222 -0.69 5.83 -10.16
N ALA A 223 -1.18 6.93 -10.75
CA ALA A 223 -0.87 7.29 -12.13
C ALA A 223 0.65 7.36 -12.32
N GLY A 224 1.16 6.55 -13.26
CA GLY A 224 2.59 6.35 -13.47
C GLY A 224 3.08 4.96 -13.06
N SER A 225 2.33 4.20 -12.26
CA SER A 225 2.71 2.85 -11.86
C SER A 225 2.94 1.95 -13.07
N ASN A 226 4.03 1.18 -13.05
CA ASN A 226 4.49 0.32 -14.15
C ASN A 226 4.74 1.10 -15.46
N THR A 227 5.05 2.40 -15.37
CA THR A 227 5.55 3.22 -16.46
C THR A 227 6.83 3.95 -16.04
N PRO A 228 7.72 4.31 -16.98
CA PRO A 228 8.94 5.04 -16.63
C PRO A 228 8.64 6.43 -16.02
N GLY A 229 9.45 6.83 -15.05
CA GLY A 229 9.39 8.09 -14.30
C GLY A 229 8.63 8.01 -12.98
N MET A 230 8.32 6.81 -12.49
CA MET A 230 7.59 6.63 -11.24
C MET A 230 8.39 7.12 -10.02
N ASN A 231 9.72 6.97 -10.00
CA ASN A 231 10.56 7.52 -8.93
C ASN A 231 10.39 9.05 -8.80
N ASP A 232 10.39 9.78 -9.93
CA ASP A 232 10.20 11.23 -9.95
C ASP A 232 8.80 11.63 -9.48
N VAL A 233 7.79 10.80 -9.74
CA VAL A 233 6.41 11.04 -9.31
C VAL A 233 6.27 10.97 -7.78
N VAL A 234 6.98 10.06 -7.11
CA VAL A 234 6.87 9.87 -5.66
C VAL A 234 7.95 10.56 -4.84
N ASP A 235 9.02 11.09 -5.46
CA ASP A 235 10.11 11.75 -4.75
C ASP A 235 9.61 12.87 -3.82
N GLY A 236 9.97 12.76 -2.54
CA GLY A 236 9.53 13.68 -1.50
C GLY A 236 8.00 13.78 -1.31
N GLN A 237 7.23 12.75 -1.69
CA GLN A 237 5.77 12.73 -1.54
C GLN A 237 5.29 11.86 -0.37
N TYR A 238 4.02 11.98 -0.04
CA TYR A 238 3.28 11.01 0.75
C TYR A 238 1.81 10.90 0.35
N ILE A 239 1.17 9.82 0.77
CA ILE A 239 -0.26 9.62 0.63
C ILE A 239 -0.79 8.69 1.72
N TRP A 240 -1.93 9.05 2.28
CA TRP A 240 -2.71 8.22 3.20
C TRP A 240 -3.92 7.63 2.49
N PHE A 241 -4.34 6.43 2.90
CA PHE A 241 -5.52 5.75 2.39
C PHE A 241 -6.46 5.32 3.50
N ASP A 242 -7.76 5.48 3.27
CA ASP A 242 -8.81 4.95 4.13
C ASP A 242 -8.89 3.40 4.01
N PRO A 243 -9.69 2.73 4.86
CA PRO A 243 -9.88 1.27 4.76
C PRO A 243 -10.48 0.76 3.43
N ASN A 244 -10.98 1.66 2.58
CA ASN A 244 -11.51 1.36 1.25
C ASN A 244 -10.49 1.68 0.13
N LEU A 245 -9.22 1.90 0.48
CA LEU A 245 -8.12 2.21 -0.43
C LEU A 245 -8.29 3.56 -1.17
N ARG A 246 -9.05 4.50 -0.60
CA ARG A 246 -9.24 5.84 -1.16
C ARG A 246 -8.27 6.81 -0.51
N PRO A 247 -7.69 7.76 -1.27
CA PRO A 247 -6.85 8.81 -0.68
C PRO A 247 -7.57 9.57 0.43
N VAL A 248 -6.86 9.85 1.52
CA VAL A 248 -7.30 10.76 2.58
C VAL A 248 -6.69 12.13 2.32
N GLU A 249 -7.53 13.16 2.29
CA GLU A 249 -7.08 14.54 2.18
C GLU A 249 -6.34 14.96 3.46
N PRO A 250 -5.16 15.61 3.37
CA PRO A 250 -4.46 16.09 4.55
C PRO A 250 -5.30 17.12 5.31
N GLN A 251 -5.07 17.22 6.61
CA GLN A 251 -5.62 18.34 7.37
C GLN A 251 -4.91 19.63 6.95
N GLU A 252 -5.65 20.61 6.44
CA GLU A 252 -5.11 21.94 6.13
C GLU A 252 -4.63 22.63 7.43
N PRO A 253 -3.42 23.22 7.46
CA PRO A 253 -2.94 23.94 8.62
C PRO A 253 -3.79 25.19 8.89
N GLY A 254 -4.79 25.08 9.76
CA GLY A 254 -5.57 26.23 10.22
C GLY A 254 -7.08 26.06 10.18
N GLU A 255 -7.61 24.94 9.69
CA GLU A 255 -9.02 24.61 9.94
C GLU A 255 -9.19 24.21 11.41
N VAL A 256 -9.52 25.20 12.24
CA VAL A 256 -10.11 24.94 13.55
C VAL A 256 -11.43 24.23 13.26
N PRO A 257 -11.65 22.99 13.74
CA PRO A 257 -12.96 22.36 13.61
C PRO A 257 -13.96 23.33 14.23
N GLU A 258 -14.92 23.84 13.44
CA GLU A 258 -15.94 24.74 13.99
C GLU A 258 -16.58 23.99 15.16
N PRO A 259 -16.33 24.40 16.41
CA PRO A 259 -16.85 23.62 17.50
C PRO A 259 -18.37 23.79 17.43
N ALA A 260 -19.10 22.79 17.89
CA ALA A 260 -20.53 22.91 18.21
C ALA A 260 -20.85 24.11 19.16
N SER A 261 -19.84 24.89 19.57
CA SER A 261 -19.94 26.18 20.24
C SER A 261 -20.73 27.23 19.47
N LEU A 262 -20.73 27.29 18.14
CA LEU A 262 -21.62 28.24 17.43
C LEU A 262 -23.11 27.87 17.58
N ALA A 263 -23.42 26.57 17.60
CA ALA A 263 -24.77 26.10 17.91
C ALA A 263 -25.16 26.37 19.37
N LEU A 264 -24.21 26.21 20.32
CA LEU A 264 -24.43 26.52 21.74
C LEU A 264 -24.56 28.03 22.00
N VAL A 265 -23.81 28.89 21.30
CA VAL A 265 -23.95 30.35 21.38
C VAL A 265 -25.28 30.80 20.75
N GLY A 266 -25.68 30.19 19.63
CA GLY A 266 -26.99 30.42 19.01
C GLY A 266 -28.16 30.03 19.94
N LEU A 267 -28.06 28.87 20.60
CA LEU A 267 -29.04 28.42 21.60
C LEU A 267 -29.04 29.28 22.87
N ALA A 268 -27.87 29.73 23.34
CA ALA A 268 -27.76 30.62 24.50
C ALA A 268 -28.38 32.01 24.22
N LEU A 269 -28.16 32.57 23.03
CA LEU A 269 -28.76 33.83 22.60
C LEU A 269 -30.28 33.71 22.40
N ALA A 270 -30.75 32.60 21.82
CA ALA A 270 -32.18 32.32 21.68
C ALA A 270 -32.87 32.14 23.05
N GLY A 271 -32.22 31.46 24.00
CA GLY A 271 -32.71 31.30 25.38
C GLY A 271 -32.83 32.63 26.13
N LEU A 272 -31.85 33.53 26.00
CA LEU A 272 -31.89 34.87 26.59
C LEU A 272 -32.98 35.77 25.99
N ALA A 273 -33.21 35.67 24.67
CA ALA A 273 -34.28 36.41 24.00
C ALA A 273 -35.69 35.91 24.39
N ALA A 274 -35.87 34.60 24.56
CA ALA A 274 -37.12 34.00 25.02
C ALA A 274 -37.44 34.38 26.47
N ASN A 275 -36.43 34.47 27.34
CA ASN A 275 -36.62 34.83 28.74
C ASN A 275 -37.01 36.31 28.92
N ARG A 276 -36.49 37.21 28.06
CA ARG A 276 -36.86 38.63 28.03
C ARG A 276 -38.29 38.93 27.58
N ARG A 277 -38.93 38.01 26.84
CA ARG A 277 -40.33 38.16 26.40
C ARG A 277 -41.35 37.70 27.44
N ARG A 278 -40.95 36.88 28.42
CA ARG A 278 -41.84 36.39 29.49
C ARG A 278 -42.01 37.35 30.66
N THR A 279 -41.13 38.34 30.83
CA THR A 279 -41.18 39.32 31.93
C THR A 279 -41.97 40.59 31.60
N LYS A 280 -42.68 40.64 30.47
CA LYS A 280 -43.53 41.76 30.03
C LYS A 280 -45.02 41.42 29.89
N ALA A 281 -45.49 40.38 30.57
CA ALA A 281 -46.92 40.07 30.68
C ALA A 281 -47.39 40.29 32.12
#